data_AF-A0A6I4T9I5-F1
#
_entry.id   AF-A0A6I4T9I5-F1
#
_cell.length_a   1.000
_cell.length_b   1.000
_cell.length_c   1.000
_cell.angle_alpha   90.00
_cell.angle_beta   90.00
_cell.angle_gamma   90.00
#
_symmetry.space_group_name_H-M   'P 1'
#
loop_
_entity.id
_entity.type
_entity.pdbx_description
1 polymer ?
#
loop_
_entity_poly.entity_id
_entity_poly.type
_entity_poly.pdbx_seq_one_letter_code
_entity_poly.pdbx_strand_id
1 'polypeptide(L)'
;MIDNNPAKLAVAWLIPAVGAVFFVTIQSFSFLNDYVASGGTIEAITFSPAAMWGVALFYGAWILPPLLALAGTRATDWAMLVLGGFLFIMSTLAGVTDGLRDGTHLVGLELLAVTLPGVVAMSMSWRHIRSN
;
A
#
# COMPACT_ATOMS: atom_id res chain seq x y z
N MET A 1 29.25 -1.61 3.44
CA MET A 1 28.80 -0.28 3.89
C MET A 1 27.29 -0.25 3.81
N ILE A 2 26.60 0.02 4.91
CA ILE A 2 25.16 0.29 4.87
C ILE A 2 25.04 1.73 4.39
N ASP A 3 24.43 1.91 3.22
CA ASP A 3 24.21 3.22 2.63
C ASP A 3 23.06 3.89 3.38
N ASN A 4 23.36 4.87 4.22
CA ASN A 4 22.42 5.59 5.07
C ASN A 4 21.69 6.73 4.35
N ASN A 5 21.60 6.67 3.01
CA ASN A 5 20.94 7.71 2.23
C ASN A 5 19.41 7.73 2.47
N PRO A 6 18.86 8.80 3.09
CA PRO A 6 17.42 8.92 3.36
C PRO A 6 16.56 8.87 2.09
N ALA A 7 17.08 9.34 0.96
CA ALA A 7 16.38 9.31 -0.32
C ALA A 7 16.14 7.87 -0.82
N LYS A 8 17.05 6.94 -0.51
CA LYS A 8 16.86 5.52 -0.88
C LYS A 8 15.71 4.89 -0.09
N LEU A 9 15.57 5.23 1.19
CA LEU A 9 14.45 4.78 2.01
C LEU A 9 13.13 5.41 1.56
N ALA A 10 13.16 6.71 1.23
CA ALA A 10 11.98 7.38 0.69
C ALA A 10 11.49 6.72 -0.61
N VAL A 11 12.40 6.44 -1.55
CA VAL A 11 12.07 5.71 -2.78
C VAL A 11 11.55 4.30 -2.47
N ALA A 12 12.19 3.60 -1.53
CA ALA A 12 11.75 2.26 -1.13
C ALA A 12 10.29 2.24 -0.64
N TRP A 13 9.85 3.26 0.10
CA TRP A 13 8.45 3.40 0.55
C TRP A 13 7.50 3.97 -0.51
N LEU A 14 7.99 4.74 -1.47
CA LEU A 14 7.18 5.22 -2.60
C LEU A 14 6.75 4.09 -3.53
N ILE A 15 7.57 3.05 -3.70
CA ILE A 15 7.24 1.92 -4.58
C ILE A 15 5.95 1.20 -4.15
N PRO A 16 5.80 0.71 -2.90
CA PRO A 16 4.55 0.09 -2.46
C PRO A 16 3.38 1.09 -2.40
N ALA A 17 3.63 2.39 -2.18
CA ALA A 17 2.60 3.42 -2.27
C ALA A 17 2.01 3.51 -3.69
N VAL A 18 2.87 3.56 -4.71
CA VAL A 18 2.46 3.53 -6.13
C VAL A 18 1.78 2.19 -6.46
N GLY A 19 2.31 1.10 -5.92
CA GLY A 19 1.69 -0.22 -6.02
C GLY A 19 0.25 -0.26 -5.50
N ALA A 20 0.00 0.36 -4.35
CA ALA A 20 -1.33 0.39 -3.72
C ALA A 20 -2.33 1.17 -4.59
N VAL A 21 -1.88 2.28 -5.21
CA VAL A 21 -2.68 3.05 -6.17
C VAL A 21 -2.98 2.22 -7.42
N PHE A 22 -2.00 1.50 -7.97
CA PHE A 22 -2.25 0.61 -9.11
C PHE A 22 -3.21 -0.51 -8.76
N PHE A 23 -3.03 -1.15 -7.61
CA PHE A 23 -3.89 -2.22 -7.15
C PHE A 23 -5.36 -1.76 -7.05
N VAL A 24 -5.63 -0.69 -6.29
CA VAL A 24 -7.01 -0.21 -6.10
C VAL A 24 -7.64 0.26 -7.40
N THR A 25 -6.86 0.84 -8.30
CA THR A 25 -7.33 1.26 -9.64
C THR A 25 -7.73 0.06 -10.47
N ILE A 26 -6.86 -0.94 -10.58
CA ILE A 26 -7.11 -2.15 -11.37
C ILE A 26 -8.28 -2.94 -10.78
N GLN A 27 -8.32 -3.12 -9.46
CA GLN A 27 -9.44 -3.76 -8.76
C GLN A 27 -10.77 -3.04 -9.05
N SER A 28 -10.79 -1.71 -8.97
CA SER A 28 -11.99 -0.92 -9.27
C SER A 28 -12.46 -1.14 -10.71
N PHE A 29 -11.53 -1.18 -11.67
CA PHE A 29 -11.88 -1.45 -13.07
C PHE A 29 -12.33 -2.90 -13.29
N SER A 30 -11.72 -3.88 -12.64
CA SER A 30 -12.17 -5.28 -12.69
C SER A 30 -13.60 -5.42 -12.16
N PHE A 31 -13.90 -4.82 -11.00
CA PHE A 31 -15.24 -4.82 -10.43
C PHE A 31 -16.26 -4.16 -11.37
N LEU A 32 -15.95 -3.00 -11.94
CA LEU A 32 -16.83 -2.32 -12.90
C LEU A 32 -17.06 -3.14 -14.16
N ASN A 33 -16.01 -3.79 -14.68
CA ASN A 33 -16.11 -4.65 -15.85
C ASN A 33 -17.06 -5.82 -15.59
N ASP A 34 -16.92 -6.49 -14.45
CA ASP A 34 -17.76 -7.63 -14.08
C ASP A 34 -19.21 -7.21 -13.84
N TYR A 35 -19.43 -6.07 -13.18
CA TYR A 35 -20.75 -5.48 -13.00
C TYR A 35 -21.45 -5.23 -14.34
N VAL A 36 -20.76 -4.58 -15.29
CA VAL A 36 -21.29 -4.32 -16.64
C VAL A 36 -21.52 -5.62 -17.41
N ALA A 37 -20.59 -6.58 -17.36
CA ALA A 37 -20.70 -7.87 -18.04
C ALA A 37 -21.89 -8.69 -17.51
N SER A 38 -22.23 -8.56 -16.22
CA SER A 38 -23.40 -9.19 -15.61
C SER A 38 -24.73 -8.53 -15.94
N GLY A 39 -24.73 -7.42 -16.70
CA GLY A 39 -25.92 -6.61 -16.92
C GLY A 39 -26.42 -5.89 -15.65
N GLY A 40 -25.53 -5.64 -14.69
CA GLY A 40 -25.85 -5.02 -13.40
C GLY A 40 -26.57 -5.95 -12.41
N THR A 41 -26.43 -7.26 -12.58
CA THR A 41 -27.05 -8.26 -11.68
C THR A 41 -26.19 -8.59 -10.46
N ILE A 42 -24.88 -8.29 -10.51
CA ILE A 42 -24.00 -8.34 -9.34
C ILE A 42 -24.37 -7.18 -8.39
N GLU A 43 -24.39 -7.46 -7.09
CA GLU A 43 -24.70 -6.46 -6.07
C GLU A 43 -23.72 -5.28 -6.13
N ALA A 44 -24.25 -4.07 -6.28
CA ALA A 44 -23.44 -2.86 -6.32
C ALA A 44 -22.83 -2.59 -4.94
N ILE A 45 -21.50 -2.59 -4.86
CA ILE A 45 -20.79 -2.14 -3.66
C ILE A 45 -20.91 -0.62 -3.60
N THR A 46 -21.73 -0.13 -2.67
CA THR A 46 -21.87 1.31 -2.41
C THR A 46 -21.09 1.70 -1.17
N PHE A 47 -20.18 2.66 -1.31
CA PHE A 47 -19.49 3.23 -0.17
C PHE A 47 -20.34 4.33 0.44
N SER A 48 -20.56 4.27 1.75
CA SER A 48 -21.09 5.42 2.49
C SER A 48 -20.09 6.59 2.43
N PRO A 49 -20.52 7.84 2.67
CA PRO A 49 -19.60 8.98 2.73
C PRO A 49 -18.44 8.77 3.71
N ALA A 50 -18.69 8.13 4.86
CA ALA A 50 -17.67 7.81 5.85
C ALA A 50 -16.65 6.78 5.30
N ALA A 51 -17.12 5.77 4.58
CA ALA A 51 -16.24 4.79 3.96
C ALA A 51 -15.37 5.42 2.86
N MET A 52 -15.92 6.35 2.07
CA MET A 52 -15.13 7.11 1.07
C MET A 52 -14.02 7.94 1.72
N TRP A 53 -14.30 8.59 2.85
CA TRP A 53 -13.26 9.25 3.65
C TRP A 53 -12.22 8.27 4.15
N GLY A 54 -12.62 7.10 4.62
CA GLY A 54 -11.70 6.04 5.03
C GLY A 54 -10.74 5.62 3.91
N VAL A 55 -11.26 5.39 2.71
CA VAL A 55 -10.46 5.08 1.50
C VAL A 55 -9.50 6.23 1.19
N ALA A 56 -9.99 7.47 1.13
CA ALA A 56 -9.17 8.64 0.83
C ALA A 56 -8.04 8.85 1.84
N LEU A 57 -8.33 8.71 3.13
CA LEU A 57 -7.34 8.83 4.20
C LEU A 57 -6.32 7.68 4.15
N PHE A 58 -6.76 6.45 3.91
CA PHE A 58 -5.87 5.30 3.84
C PHE A 58 -4.88 5.41 2.67
N TYR A 59 -5.38 5.64 1.45
CA TYR A 59 -4.51 5.78 0.29
C TYR A 59 -3.69 7.07 0.33
N GLY A 60 -4.24 8.16 0.88
CA GLY A 60 -3.51 9.42 1.09
C GLY A 60 -2.37 9.29 2.10
N ALA A 61 -2.53 8.46 3.15
CA ALA A 61 -1.52 8.25 4.18
C ALA A 61 -0.24 7.59 3.67
N TRP A 62 -0.25 6.95 2.49
CA TRP A 62 0.94 6.37 1.88
C TRP A 62 2.05 7.38 1.53
N ILE A 63 1.76 8.68 1.55
CA ILE A 63 2.80 9.72 1.43
C ILE A 63 3.60 9.91 2.72
N LEU A 64 3.09 9.47 3.88
CA LEU A 64 3.74 9.72 5.17
C LEU A 64 5.07 8.98 5.33
N PRO A 65 5.19 7.66 5.06
CA PRO A 65 6.46 6.95 5.20
C PRO A 65 7.62 7.59 4.40
N PRO A 66 7.48 7.94 3.10
CA PRO A 66 8.58 8.56 2.38
C PRO A 66 8.93 9.96 2.87
N LEU A 67 7.96 10.77 3.31
CA LEU A 67 8.24 12.08 3.90
C LEU A 67 9.01 11.96 5.23
N LEU A 68 8.63 10.99 6.07
CA LEU A 68 9.32 10.70 7.33
C LEU A 68 10.74 10.17 7.09
N ALA A 69 10.93 9.35 6.05
CA ALA A 69 12.25 8.88 5.64
C ALA A 69 13.20 10.06 5.33
N LEU A 70 12.71 11.07 4.62
CA LEU A 70 13.50 12.24 4.22
C LEU A 70 13.90 13.14 5.38
N ALA A 71 13.18 13.09 6.52
CA ALA A 71 13.53 13.89 7.69
C ALA A 71 14.84 13.42 8.36
N GLY A 72 15.23 12.16 8.18
CA GLY A 72 16.56 11.65 8.54
C GLY A 72 16.92 11.67 10.03
N THR A 73 15.92 11.78 10.91
CA THR A 73 16.13 11.65 12.37
C THR A 73 15.77 10.25 12.82
N ARG A 74 16.40 9.77 13.89
CA ARG A 74 16.07 8.46 14.47
C ARG A 74 14.58 8.33 14.83
N ALA A 75 13.96 9.38 15.34
CA ALA A 75 12.54 9.37 15.68
C ALA A 75 11.66 9.23 14.44
N THR A 76 12.00 9.94 13.36
CA THR A 76 11.25 9.85 12.09
C THR A 76 11.48 8.54 11.37
N ASP A 77 12.65 7.92 11.50
CA ASP A 77 12.91 6.59 10.94
C ASP A 77 12.03 5.52 11.61
N TRP A 78 11.88 5.59 12.95
CA TRP A 78 10.96 4.71 13.68
C TRP A 78 9.49 4.98 13.31
N ALA A 79 9.09 6.26 13.23
CA ALA A 79 7.74 6.63 12.82
C ALA A 79 7.42 6.14 11.39
N MET A 80 8.36 6.29 10.46
CA MET A 80 8.29 5.74 9.11
C MET A 80 8.07 4.23 9.14
N LEU A 81 8.90 3.50 9.89
CA LEU A 81 8.82 2.04 9.97
C LEU A 81 7.46 1.57 10.51
N VAL A 82 6.96 2.21 11.58
CA VAL A 82 5.68 1.85 12.21
C VAL A 82 4.51 2.17 11.29
N LEU A 83 4.44 3.39 10.76
CA LEU A 83 3.34 3.83 9.90
C LEU A 83 3.35 3.10 8.56
N GLY A 84 4.53 3.00 7.93
CA GLY A 84 4.70 2.28 6.67
C GLY A 84 4.39 0.79 6.85
N GLY A 85 4.88 0.17 7.93
CA GLY A 85 4.57 -1.23 8.25
C GLY A 85 3.07 -1.46 8.46
N PHE A 86 2.39 -0.56 9.17
CA PHE A 86 0.95 -0.62 9.35
C PHE A 86 0.19 -0.51 8.03
N LEU A 87 0.51 0.49 7.19
CA LEU A 87 -0.12 0.68 5.88
C LEU A 87 0.09 -0.53 4.97
N PHE A 88 1.32 -1.05 4.93
CA PHE A 88 1.67 -2.25 4.19
C PHE A 88 0.85 -3.46 4.65
N ILE A 89 0.80 -3.76 5.94
CA ILE A 89 0.06 -4.91 6.47
C ILE A 89 -1.44 -4.78 6.15
N MET A 90 -2.01 -3.60 6.38
CA MET A 90 -3.42 -3.34 6.11
C MET A 90 -3.75 -3.45 4.63
N SER A 91 -2.87 -2.95 3.74
CA SER A 91 -3.05 -3.08 2.29
C SER A 91 -3.00 -4.55 1.88
N THR A 92 -2.00 -5.30 2.34
CA THR A 92 -1.90 -6.74 2.01
C THR A 92 -3.13 -7.51 2.47
N LEU A 93 -3.62 -7.28 3.69
CA LEU A 93 -4.81 -7.95 4.20
C LEU A 93 -6.05 -7.60 3.38
N ALA A 94 -6.25 -6.31 3.09
CA ALA A 94 -7.36 -5.84 2.28
C ALA A 94 -7.30 -6.40 0.86
N GLY A 95 -6.18 -6.23 0.16
CA GLY A 95 -6.03 -6.65 -1.23
C GLY A 95 -6.05 -8.16 -1.43
N VAL A 96 -5.58 -8.95 -0.47
CA VAL A 96 -5.78 -10.41 -0.49
C VAL A 96 -7.26 -10.75 -0.30
N THR A 97 -7.95 -10.11 0.64
CA THR A 97 -9.38 -10.36 0.88
C THR A 97 -10.21 -10.00 -0.35
N ASP A 98 -9.96 -8.82 -0.92
CA ASP A 98 -10.64 -8.38 -2.12
C ASP A 98 -10.29 -9.25 -3.32
N GLY A 99 -9.04 -9.68 -3.48
CA GLY A 99 -8.66 -10.58 -4.56
C GLY A 99 -9.28 -11.98 -4.42
N LEU A 100 -9.52 -12.47 -3.20
CA LEU A 100 -10.27 -13.70 -3.00
C LEU A 100 -11.76 -13.54 -3.38
N ARG A 101 -12.31 -12.33 -3.24
CA ARG A 101 -13.69 -11.99 -3.63
C ARG A 101 -13.83 -11.75 -5.14
N ASP A 102 -12.92 -10.98 -5.72
CA ASP A 102 -13.04 -10.39 -7.05
C ASP A 102 -12.20 -11.14 -8.11
N GLY A 103 -11.33 -12.06 -7.68
CA GLY A 103 -10.57 -12.94 -8.58
C GLY A 103 -9.10 -13.08 -8.19
N THR A 104 -8.60 -14.32 -8.23
CA THR A 104 -7.27 -14.69 -7.72
C THR A 104 -6.09 -13.96 -8.39
N HIS A 105 -6.28 -13.46 -9.62
CA HIS A 105 -5.29 -12.63 -10.31
C HIS A 105 -5.01 -11.31 -9.56
N LEU A 106 -6.01 -10.75 -8.85
CA LEU A 106 -5.85 -9.57 -8.02
C LEU A 106 -5.04 -9.87 -6.74
N VAL A 107 -5.16 -11.08 -6.19
CA VAL A 107 -4.27 -11.51 -5.09
C VAL A 107 -2.81 -11.48 -5.56
N GLY A 108 -2.53 -12.01 -6.74
CA GLY A 108 -1.20 -11.95 -7.35
C GLY A 108 -0.71 -10.51 -7.53
N LEU A 109 -1.59 -9.62 -7.99
CA LEU A 109 -1.29 -8.20 -8.16
C LEU A 109 -0.95 -7.52 -6.82
N GLU A 110 -1.75 -7.71 -5.77
CA GLU A 110 -1.47 -7.13 -4.44
C GLU A 110 -0.13 -7.62 -3.88
N LEU A 111 0.14 -8.92 -4.03
CA LEU A 111 1.38 -9.50 -3.55
C LEU A 111 2.60 -8.93 -4.28
N LEU A 112 2.51 -8.72 -5.58
CA LEU A 112 3.61 -8.21 -6.40
C LEU A 112 3.78 -6.69 -6.31
N ALA A 113 2.68 -5.94 -6.37
CA ALA A 113 2.72 -4.48 -6.46
C ALA A 113 2.92 -3.82 -5.09
N VAL A 114 2.35 -4.38 -4.03
CA VAL A 114 2.39 -3.78 -2.68
C VAL A 114 3.23 -4.63 -1.74
N THR A 115 2.92 -5.92 -1.65
CA THR A 115 3.41 -6.72 -0.52
C THR A 115 4.91 -6.94 -0.61
N LEU A 116 5.40 -7.37 -1.77
CA LEU A 116 6.81 -7.63 -1.99
C LEU A 116 7.66 -6.35 -1.87
N PRO A 117 7.31 -5.21 -2.50
CA PRO A 117 8.00 -3.94 -2.26
C PRO A 117 7.91 -3.46 -0.80
N GLY A 118 6.78 -3.67 -0.13
CA GLY A 118 6.59 -3.33 1.28
C GLY A 118 7.54 -4.10 2.20
N VAL A 119 7.72 -5.40 1.97
CA VAL A 119 8.71 -6.23 2.70
C VAL A 119 10.13 -5.72 2.48
N VAL A 120 10.47 -5.32 1.25
CA VAL A 120 11.79 -4.74 0.92
C VAL A 120 11.98 -3.42 1.66
N ALA A 121 11.01 -2.51 1.60
CA ALA A 121 11.05 -1.21 2.28
C ALA A 121 11.18 -1.36 3.80
N MET A 122 10.42 -2.28 4.40
CA MET A 122 10.48 -2.59 5.82
C MET A 122 11.84 -3.16 6.22
N SER A 123 12.38 -4.08 5.42
CA SER A 123 13.70 -4.68 5.64
C SER A 123 14.83 -3.64 5.53
N MET A 124 14.76 -2.73 4.55
CA MET A 124 15.71 -1.64 4.39
C MET A 124 15.64 -0.66 5.56
N SER A 125 14.43 -0.28 5.98
CA SER A 125 14.19 0.62 7.12
C SER A 125 14.75 0.04 8.41
N TRP A 126 14.50 -1.24 8.68
CA TRP A 126 15.03 -1.93 9.85
C TRP A 126 16.56 -2.01 9.87
N ARG A 127 17.17 -2.24 8.69
CA ARG A 127 18.64 -2.23 8.56
C ARG A 127 19.21 -0.85 8.83
N HIS A 128 18.59 0.20 8.29
CA HIS A 128 19.02 1.58 8.50
C HIS A 128 18.99 2.00 9.97
N ILE A 129 17.88 1.72 10.66
CA ILE A 129 17.71 2.03 12.08
C ILE A 129 18.72 1.29 12.96
N ARG A 130 19.10 0.05 12.60
CA ARG A 130 20.13 -0.69 13.34
C ARG A 130 21.56 -0.22 13.09
N SER A 131 21.80 0.49 11.98
CA SER A 131 23.13 1.00 11.62
C SER A 131 23.36 2.46 12.00
N ASN A 132 22.30 3.18 12.39
CA ASN A 132 22.34 4.53 12.98
C ASN A 132 22.36 4.45 14.52
#